data_AF-A0A2N0WVL6-F1
#
_entry.id   AF-A0A2N0WVL6-F1
#
_cell.length_a   1.000
_cell.length_b   1.000
_cell.length_c   1.000
_cell.angle_alpha   90.00
_cell.angle_beta   90.00
_cell.angle_gamma   90.00
#
_symmetry.space_group_name_H-M   'P 1'
#
loop_
_entity.id
_entity.type
_entity.pdbx_description
1 polymer ?
#
loop_
_entity_poly.entity_id
_entity_poly.type
_entity_poly.pdbx_seq_one_letter_code
_entity_poly.pdbx_strand_id
1 'polypeptide(L)'
;MSVEDYISEAMKEDVQYARYVELCVNLANKEMSSLNDFFREKNMPTYDAEVRIKNSDVVNSEVSPYAFYINSGVFYTCFKTGFHFYSELFSDSFLNKALKSSALLLPFQFILYHELSHIYRAHDDSYDGSINKDSFIKATEMDADLMSVAKLYRVLQSSFQSKCIADREMRFLVLLCAIVVLCVMSQHSNDNVYQGECERLWDIVLKISHLKEDRNSEAPVDVDLTSDTTKGNFDAQIDFLLRLENLPILESEMVTFINSFIEHISTFKESRTITAWEKIKDKVAKASKTIA
;
A
#
# COMPACT_ATOMS: atom_id res chain seq x y z
N MET A 1 2.21 -23.38 10.98
CA MET A 1 3.67 -23.49 11.12
C MET A 1 4.12 -22.29 11.93
N SER A 2 5.05 -22.44 12.87
CA SER A 2 5.58 -21.26 13.54
C SER A 2 6.39 -20.41 12.55
N VAL A 3 6.58 -19.12 12.84
CA VAL A 3 7.45 -18.25 12.04
C VAL A 3 8.87 -18.83 11.97
N GLU A 4 9.38 -19.30 13.12
CA GLU A 4 10.73 -19.85 13.27
C GLU A 4 10.92 -21.11 12.42
N ASP A 5 9.93 -22.00 12.40
CA ASP A 5 9.95 -23.19 11.54
C ASP A 5 9.98 -22.80 10.07
N TYR A 6 9.15 -21.84 9.65
CA TYR A 6 9.10 -21.41 8.24
C TYR A 6 10.41 -20.79 7.78
N ILE A 7 11.00 -19.89 8.58
CA ILE A 7 12.31 -19.28 8.28
C ILE A 7 13.40 -20.35 8.25
N SER A 8 13.35 -21.32 9.17
CA SER A 8 14.33 -22.43 9.22
C SER A 8 14.26 -23.32 7.98
N GLU A 9 13.07 -23.62 7.47
CA GLU A 9 12.90 -24.34 6.19
C GLU A 9 13.36 -23.48 5.01
N ALA A 10 12.94 -22.22 4.93
CA ALA A 10 13.37 -21.30 3.87
C ALA A 10 14.90 -21.14 3.82
N MET A 11 15.57 -21.15 4.97
CA MET A 11 17.03 -21.03 5.07
C MET A 11 17.77 -22.19 4.40
N LYS A 12 17.16 -23.38 4.34
CA LYS A 12 17.72 -24.55 3.67
C LYS A 12 17.68 -24.42 2.15
N GLU A 13 16.72 -23.66 1.63
CA GLU A 13 16.47 -23.50 0.20
C GLU A 13 17.16 -22.24 -0.37
N ASP A 14 16.94 -21.09 0.27
CA ASP A 14 17.48 -19.79 -0.17
C ASP A 14 17.70 -18.87 1.05
N VAL A 15 18.97 -18.67 1.41
CA VAL A 15 19.40 -17.83 2.54
C VAL A 15 18.97 -16.37 2.37
N GLN A 16 18.94 -15.84 1.14
CA GLN A 16 18.55 -14.45 0.90
C GLN A 16 17.04 -14.29 1.09
N TYR A 17 16.26 -15.25 0.59
CA TYR A 17 14.82 -15.28 0.81
C TYR A 17 14.47 -15.42 2.29
N ALA A 18 15.13 -16.33 3.02
CA ALA A 18 14.89 -16.52 4.45
C ALA A 18 15.16 -15.24 5.28
N ARG A 19 16.26 -14.54 4.97
CA ARG A 19 16.56 -13.23 5.59
C ARG A 19 15.55 -12.16 5.23
N TYR A 20 15.04 -12.17 4.00
CA TYR A 20 13.98 -11.27 3.59
C TYR A 20 12.70 -11.50 4.40
N VAL A 21 12.27 -12.77 4.54
CA VAL A 21 11.12 -13.15 5.36
C VAL A 21 11.30 -12.70 6.81
N GLU A 22 12.47 -12.95 7.39
CA GLU A 22 12.81 -12.51 8.75
C GLU A 22 12.69 -10.99 8.92
N LEU A 23 13.22 -10.20 7.97
CA LEU A 23 13.09 -8.75 7.98
C LEU A 23 11.64 -8.28 7.88
N CYS A 24 10.83 -8.91 7.03
CA CYS A 24 9.41 -8.61 6.89
C CYS A 24 8.64 -8.88 8.19
N VAL A 25 8.89 -10.03 8.83
CA VAL A 25 8.24 -10.38 10.10
C VAL A 25 8.66 -9.44 11.23
N ASN A 26 9.96 -9.13 11.34
CA ASN A 26 10.46 -8.18 12.33
C ASN A 26 9.85 -6.78 12.15
N LEU A 27 9.69 -6.33 10.91
CA LEU A 27 9.02 -5.10 10.58
C LEU A 27 7.53 -5.13 10.97
N ALA A 28 6.81 -6.21 10.65
CA ALA A 28 5.41 -6.37 11.02
C ALA A 28 5.20 -6.32 12.54
N ASN A 29 6.04 -7.03 13.29
CA ASN A 29 6.03 -7.00 14.76
C ASN A 29 6.30 -5.58 15.30
N LYS A 30 7.28 -4.86 14.72
CA LYS A 30 7.61 -3.49 15.14
C LYS A 30 6.45 -2.52 14.89
N GLU A 31 5.83 -2.57 13.71
CA GLU A 31 4.72 -1.67 13.38
C GLU A 31 3.46 -2.01 14.20
N MET A 32 3.19 -3.29 14.46
CA MET A 32 2.12 -3.72 15.36
C MET A 32 2.35 -3.22 16.80
N SER A 33 3.58 -3.34 17.32
CA SER A 33 3.93 -2.78 18.63
C SER A 33 3.74 -1.28 18.68
N SER A 34 4.17 -0.57 17.62
CA SER A 34 4.02 0.90 17.53
C SER A 34 2.55 1.33 17.50
N LEU A 35 1.69 0.55 16.82
CA LEU A 35 0.24 0.76 16.82
C LEU A 35 -0.37 0.55 18.21
N ASN A 36 0.06 -0.49 18.93
CA ASN A 36 -0.40 -0.73 20.30
C ASN A 36 0.06 0.36 21.27
N ASP A 37 1.28 0.87 21.13
CA ASP A 37 1.76 1.99 21.93
C ASP A 37 0.88 3.22 21.72
N PHE A 38 0.55 3.55 20.46
CA PHE A 38 -0.40 4.60 20.12
C PHE A 38 -1.78 4.36 20.74
N PHE A 39 -2.32 3.14 20.68
CA PHE A 39 -3.62 2.82 21.28
C PHE A 39 -3.61 3.01 22.79
N ARG A 40 -2.53 2.61 23.49
CA ARG A 40 -2.39 2.87 24.94
C ARG A 40 -2.39 4.36 25.23
N GLU A 41 -1.64 5.16 24.46
CA GLU A 41 -1.62 6.63 24.61
C GLU A 41 -3.01 7.26 24.40
N LYS A 42 -3.84 6.68 23.53
CA LYS A 42 -5.20 7.14 23.24
C LYS A 42 -6.29 6.50 24.10
N ASN A 43 -5.94 5.69 25.09
CA ASN A 43 -6.91 4.90 25.89
C ASN A 43 -7.87 4.09 24.98
N MET A 44 -7.29 3.40 24.00
CA MET A 44 -7.95 2.47 23.09
C MET A 44 -7.55 1.03 23.44
N PRO A 45 -8.40 0.03 23.12
CA PRO A 45 -8.02 -1.37 23.22
C PRO A 45 -6.76 -1.66 22.39
N THR A 46 -5.83 -2.45 22.94
CA THR A 46 -4.67 -2.94 22.19
C THR A 46 -5.03 -4.22 21.44
N TYR A 47 -4.34 -4.42 20.33
CA TYR A 47 -4.46 -5.58 19.45
C TYR A 47 -3.13 -6.32 19.53
N ASP A 48 -2.99 -7.22 20.49
CA ASP A 48 -1.77 -8.02 20.69
C ASP A 48 -1.72 -9.18 19.68
N ALA A 49 -1.89 -8.86 18.40
CA ALA A 49 -1.97 -9.81 17.32
C ALA A 49 -0.60 -10.42 17.03
N GLU A 50 -0.51 -11.75 17.10
CA GLU A 50 0.69 -12.49 16.75
C GLU A 50 0.85 -12.56 15.22
N VAL A 51 2.04 -12.26 14.70
CA VAL A 51 2.34 -12.46 13.28
C VAL A 51 2.49 -13.96 13.00
N ARG A 52 1.69 -14.48 12.08
CA ARG A 52 1.65 -15.91 11.73
C ARG A 52 1.80 -16.11 10.23
N ILE A 53 2.60 -17.10 9.85
CA ILE A 53 2.80 -17.45 8.43
C ILE A 53 1.89 -18.64 8.07
N LYS A 54 1.06 -18.45 7.04
CA LYS A 54 0.28 -19.52 6.41
C LYS A 54 1.06 -20.05 5.19
N ASN A 55 1.32 -21.36 5.15
CA ASN A 55 1.99 -21.97 4.01
C ASN A 55 1.00 -22.10 2.83
N SER A 56 0.96 -21.08 1.99
CA SER A 56 0.11 -20.98 0.80
C SER A 56 0.82 -20.10 -0.22
N ASP A 57 0.75 -20.50 -1.49
CA ASP A 57 1.23 -19.76 -2.66
C ASP A 57 0.33 -18.57 -3.04
N VAL A 58 -0.91 -18.56 -2.55
CA VAL A 58 -1.84 -17.44 -2.74
C VAL A 58 -1.29 -16.18 -2.07
N VAL A 59 -1.19 -15.09 -2.83
CA VAL A 59 -0.79 -13.79 -2.29
C VAL A 59 -1.97 -13.17 -1.54
N ASN A 60 -2.00 -13.40 -0.23
CA ASN A 60 -3.01 -12.84 0.66
C ASN A 60 -2.44 -12.58 2.06
N SER A 61 -2.97 -11.55 2.69
CA SER A 61 -2.80 -11.28 4.12
C SER A 61 -4.17 -11.03 4.72
N GLU A 62 -4.30 -11.23 6.02
CA GLU A 62 -5.49 -10.86 6.76
C GLU A 62 -5.09 -10.54 8.18
N VAL A 63 -5.69 -9.49 8.73
CA VAL A 63 -5.50 -9.15 10.14
C VAL A 63 -6.78 -9.33 10.93
N SER A 64 -6.61 -9.81 12.17
CA SER A 64 -7.67 -9.97 13.15
C SER A 64 -7.19 -9.47 14.52
N PRO A 65 -8.08 -9.34 15.51
CA PRO A 65 -7.67 -8.95 16.85
C PRO A 65 -6.65 -9.87 17.54
N TYR A 66 -6.49 -11.11 17.05
CA TYR A 66 -5.65 -12.13 17.69
C TYR A 66 -4.40 -12.48 16.89
N ALA A 67 -4.42 -12.27 15.58
CA ALA A 67 -3.33 -12.66 14.71
C ALA A 67 -3.32 -11.84 13.42
N PHE A 68 -2.11 -11.58 12.96
CA PHE A 68 -1.84 -11.08 11.62
C PHE A 68 -1.32 -12.22 10.76
N TYR A 69 -2.17 -12.77 9.89
CA TYR A 69 -1.83 -13.89 9.04
C TYR A 69 -1.28 -13.39 7.71
N ILE A 70 -0.11 -13.91 7.33
CA ILE A 70 0.54 -13.59 6.06
C ILE A 70 0.80 -14.91 5.33
N ASN A 71 0.28 -15.06 4.12
CA ASN A 71 0.58 -16.22 3.30
C ASN A 71 2.02 -16.16 2.78
N SER A 72 2.69 -17.31 2.66
CA SER A 72 4.05 -17.39 2.11
C SER A 72 4.17 -16.82 0.70
N GLY A 73 3.11 -16.87 -0.11
CA GLY A 73 3.05 -16.26 -1.43
C GLY A 73 3.33 -14.76 -1.41
N VAL A 74 2.92 -14.03 -0.36
CA VAL A 74 3.23 -12.60 -0.20
C VAL A 74 4.72 -12.36 -0.16
N PHE A 75 5.45 -13.10 0.68
CA PHE A 75 6.90 -12.94 0.80
C PHE A 75 7.60 -13.33 -0.49
N TYR A 76 7.22 -14.47 -1.07
CA TYR A 76 7.83 -14.96 -2.30
C TYR A 76 7.66 -13.94 -3.43
N THR A 77 6.44 -13.44 -3.64
CA THR A 77 6.18 -12.52 -4.73
C THR A 77 6.87 -11.17 -4.51
N CYS A 78 6.82 -10.60 -3.30
CA CYS A 78 7.52 -9.34 -3.02
C CYS A 78 9.05 -9.48 -3.15
N PHE A 79 9.61 -10.64 -2.80
CA PHE A 79 11.02 -10.94 -2.99
C PHE A 79 11.38 -11.05 -4.48
N LYS A 80 10.48 -11.58 -5.31
CA LYS A 80 10.69 -11.80 -6.75
C LYS A 80 10.34 -10.62 -7.65
N THR A 81 9.60 -9.61 -7.17
CA THR A 81 9.15 -8.44 -7.96
C THR A 81 10.27 -7.73 -8.75
N GLY A 82 11.54 -7.87 -8.35
CA GLY A 82 12.65 -7.46 -9.20
C GLY A 82 12.75 -5.93 -9.38
N PHE A 83 12.71 -5.17 -8.28
CA PHE A 83 12.75 -3.69 -8.33
C PHE A 83 13.94 -3.09 -9.09
N HIS A 84 15.02 -3.85 -9.24
CA HIS A 84 16.19 -3.48 -10.03
C HIS A 84 15.85 -3.15 -11.48
N PHE A 85 14.82 -3.76 -12.08
CA PHE A 85 14.36 -3.46 -13.44
C PHE A 85 13.82 -2.03 -13.59
N TYR A 86 13.30 -1.45 -12.51
CA TYR A 86 12.73 -0.09 -12.51
C TYR A 86 13.74 0.99 -12.16
N SER A 87 14.98 0.61 -11.83
CA SER A 87 16.01 1.57 -11.40
C SER A 87 16.29 2.65 -12.44
N GLU A 88 16.12 2.38 -13.74
CA GLU A 88 16.38 3.37 -14.78
C GLU A 88 15.27 4.44 -14.90
N LEU A 89 14.14 4.25 -14.24
CA LEU A 89 13.06 5.25 -14.19
C LEU A 89 13.36 6.42 -13.26
N PHE A 90 14.34 6.26 -12.38
CA PHE A 90 14.71 7.26 -11.38
C PHE A 90 16.00 7.96 -11.82
N SER A 91 16.00 9.27 -11.63
CA SER A 91 17.14 10.14 -11.92
C SER A 91 18.17 10.15 -10.77
N ASP A 92 17.73 9.92 -9.54
CA ASP A 92 18.63 9.88 -8.39
C ASP A 92 19.51 8.61 -8.34
N SER A 93 20.82 8.83 -8.33
CA SER A 93 21.82 7.77 -8.32
C SER A 93 21.77 6.88 -7.07
N PHE A 94 21.32 7.42 -5.93
CA PHE A 94 21.20 6.66 -4.70
C PHE A 94 20.00 5.72 -4.76
N LEU A 95 18.82 6.18 -5.20
CA LEU A 95 17.66 5.33 -5.47
C LEU A 95 18.01 4.24 -6.48
N ASN A 96 18.70 4.59 -7.58
CA ASN A 96 19.11 3.62 -8.59
C ASN A 96 19.98 2.50 -7.99
N LYS A 97 20.91 2.88 -7.12
CA LYS A 97 21.75 1.91 -6.42
C LYS A 97 20.96 1.09 -5.40
N ALA A 98 20.06 1.70 -4.64
CA ALA A 98 19.23 1.02 -3.65
C ALA A 98 18.33 -0.04 -4.32
N LEU A 99 17.66 0.33 -5.41
CA LEU A 99 16.81 -0.55 -6.22
C LEU A 99 17.59 -1.73 -6.83
N LYS A 100 18.86 -1.52 -7.20
CA LYS A 100 19.72 -2.57 -7.78
C LYS A 100 20.34 -3.54 -6.76
N SER A 101 20.40 -3.16 -5.49
CA SER A 101 21.26 -3.86 -4.50
C SER A 101 20.50 -4.67 -3.45
N SER A 102 19.17 -4.58 -3.38
CA SER A 102 18.40 -5.28 -2.35
C SER A 102 16.97 -5.60 -2.78
N ALA A 103 16.43 -6.70 -2.25
CA ALA A 103 14.98 -6.89 -2.20
C ALA A 103 14.41 -5.82 -1.26
N LEU A 104 13.72 -4.84 -1.84
CA LEU A 104 13.13 -3.76 -1.06
C LEU A 104 11.94 -4.29 -0.28
N LEU A 105 11.83 -3.88 0.98
CA LEU A 105 10.67 -4.18 1.83
C LEU A 105 9.43 -3.38 1.41
N LEU A 106 9.54 -2.47 0.44
CA LEU A 106 8.50 -1.48 0.14
C LEU A 106 7.15 -2.08 -0.31
N PRO A 107 7.08 -3.11 -1.19
CA PRO A 107 5.80 -3.75 -1.51
C PRO A 107 5.19 -4.42 -0.28
N PHE A 108 6.01 -5.10 0.51
CA PHE A 108 5.57 -5.71 1.75
C PHE A 108 5.07 -4.65 2.75
N GLN A 109 5.74 -3.50 2.85
CA GLN A 109 5.30 -2.38 3.67
C GLN A 109 3.96 -1.82 3.21
N PHE A 110 3.72 -1.74 1.91
CA PHE A 110 2.40 -1.34 1.39
C PHE A 110 1.31 -2.31 1.86
N ILE A 111 1.53 -3.62 1.73
CA ILE A 111 0.59 -4.66 2.20
C ILE A 111 0.40 -4.57 3.73
N LEU A 112 1.50 -4.49 4.48
CA LEU A 112 1.49 -4.36 5.94
C LEU A 112 0.67 -3.14 6.39
N TYR A 113 0.92 -1.96 5.80
CA TYR A 113 0.21 -0.75 6.20
C TYR A 113 -1.25 -0.76 5.76
N HIS A 114 -1.58 -1.43 4.66
CA HIS A 114 -2.96 -1.65 4.26
C HIS A 114 -3.70 -2.45 5.35
N GLU A 115 -3.17 -3.61 5.73
CA GLU A 115 -3.75 -4.47 6.78
C GLU A 115 -3.85 -3.75 8.13
N LEU A 116 -2.77 -3.10 8.58
CA LEU A 116 -2.79 -2.33 9.83
C LEU A 116 -3.79 -1.16 9.79
N SER A 117 -4.12 -0.64 8.60
CA SER A 117 -5.15 0.39 8.47
C SER A 117 -6.54 -0.14 8.79
N HIS A 118 -6.86 -1.40 8.51
CA HIS A 118 -8.13 -1.99 8.93
C HIS A 118 -8.30 -2.00 10.46
N ILE A 119 -7.24 -2.32 11.20
CA ILE A 119 -7.24 -2.21 12.67
C ILE A 119 -7.34 -0.76 13.10
N TYR A 120 -6.43 0.09 12.61
CA TYR A 120 -6.34 1.50 13.02
C TYR A 120 -7.66 2.24 12.80
N ARG A 121 -8.32 1.98 11.67
CA ARG A 121 -9.58 2.61 11.28
C ARG A 121 -10.81 1.87 11.83
N ALA A 122 -10.61 0.77 12.55
CA ALA A 122 -11.68 -0.07 13.09
C ALA A 122 -12.74 -0.39 12.02
N HIS A 123 -12.29 -0.81 10.83
CA HIS A 123 -13.17 -1.05 9.68
C HIS A 123 -14.26 -2.06 10.03
N ASP A 124 -13.92 -3.19 10.64
CA ASP A 124 -14.89 -4.23 11.01
C ASP A 124 -15.98 -3.76 11.99
N ASP A 125 -15.64 -2.84 12.89
CA ASP A 125 -16.57 -2.32 13.91
C ASP A 125 -17.50 -1.21 13.37
N SER A 126 -17.22 -0.70 12.16
CA SER A 126 -17.94 0.45 11.59
C SER A 126 -19.16 0.07 10.74
N TYR A 127 -19.39 -1.22 10.47
CA TYR A 127 -20.52 -1.69 9.68
C TYR A 127 -21.82 -1.73 10.48
N ASP A 128 -22.82 -0.96 10.06
CA ASP A 128 -24.15 -0.90 10.69
C ASP A 128 -25.31 -1.23 9.74
N GLY A 129 -25.01 -1.68 8.51
CA GLY A 129 -26.00 -2.01 7.50
C GLY A 129 -26.61 -0.81 6.76
N SER A 130 -26.14 0.43 6.97
CA SER A 130 -26.71 1.59 6.25
C SER A 130 -26.42 1.62 4.74
N ILE A 131 -25.41 0.86 4.32
CA ILE A 131 -25.08 0.63 2.91
C ILE A 131 -24.97 -0.88 2.68
N ASN A 132 -25.09 -1.31 1.41
CA ASN A 132 -24.89 -2.71 1.08
C ASN A 132 -23.46 -3.15 1.45
N LYS A 133 -23.29 -4.42 1.80
CA LYS A 133 -22.04 -4.97 2.32
C LYS A 133 -20.88 -4.83 1.33
N ASP A 134 -21.13 -5.00 0.05
CA ASP A 134 -20.10 -4.93 -1.00
C ASP A 134 -19.55 -3.50 -1.14
N SER A 135 -20.42 -2.50 -1.17
CA SER A 135 -20.03 -1.08 -1.18
C SER A 135 -19.30 -0.68 0.08
N PHE A 136 -19.66 -1.27 1.23
CA PHE A 136 -18.93 -1.06 2.47
C PHE A 136 -17.50 -1.59 2.39
N ILE A 137 -17.35 -2.86 1.99
CA ILE A 137 -16.04 -3.50 1.81
C ILE A 137 -15.19 -2.65 0.86
N LYS A 138 -15.71 -2.29 -0.32
CA LYS A 138 -14.98 -1.46 -1.29
C LYS A 138 -14.51 -0.13 -0.69
N ALA A 139 -15.39 0.55 0.06
CA ALA A 139 -15.04 1.83 0.68
C ALA A 139 -13.96 1.70 1.76
N THR A 140 -13.98 0.63 2.55
CA THR A 140 -12.95 0.39 3.58
C THR A 140 -11.62 -0.08 2.98
N GLU A 141 -11.65 -0.87 1.90
CA GLU A 141 -10.45 -1.26 1.14
C GLU A 141 -9.76 -0.05 0.52
N MET A 142 -10.54 0.86 -0.08
CA MET A 142 -10.04 2.13 -0.59
C MET A 142 -9.38 2.95 0.53
N ASP A 143 -10.05 3.14 1.68
CA ASP A 143 -9.45 3.90 2.80
C ASP A 143 -8.14 3.26 3.30
N ALA A 144 -8.08 1.92 3.37
CA ALA A 144 -6.87 1.19 3.73
C ALA A 144 -5.72 1.41 2.73
N ASP A 145 -5.99 1.41 1.43
CA ASP A 145 -5.00 1.78 0.40
C ASP A 145 -4.51 3.20 0.57
N LEU A 146 -5.43 4.16 0.71
CA LEU A 146 -5.08 5.57 0.83
C LEU A 146 -4.25 5.84 2.09
N MET A 147 -4.52 5.10 3.16
CA MET A 147 -3.76 5.14 4.41
C MET A 147 -2.38 4.50 4.26
N SER A 148 -2.29 3.36 3.59
CA SER A 148 -1.04 2.69 3.27
C SER A 148 -0.11 3.58 2.45
N VAL A 149 -0.63 4.19 1.38
CA VAL A 149 0.07 5.16 0.54
C VAL A 149 0.63 6.32 1.37
N ALA A 150 -0.22 6.92 2.21
CA ALA A 150 0.19 8.06 3.03
C ALA A 150 1.29 7.68 4.02
N LYS A 151 1.15 6.53 4.70
CA LYS A 151 2.15 6.02 5.65
C LYS A 151 3.47 5.69 4.94
N LEU A 152 3.42 4.98 3.81
CA LEU A 152 4.61 4.62 3.04
C LEU A 152 5.37 5.87 2.58
N TYR A 153 4.66 6.85 2.02
CA TYR A 153 5.25 8.14 1.64
C TYR A 153 5.95 8.83 2.82
N ARG A 154 5.32 8.88 4.00
CA ARG A 154 5.95 9.49 5.20
C ARG A 154 7.16 8.71 5.70
N VAL A 155 7.15 7.38 5.60
CA VAL A 155 8.31 6.54 5.94
C VAL A 155 9.45 6.81 4.99
N LEU A 156 9.18 6.90 3.68
CA LEU A 156 10.19 7.24 2.68
C LEU A 156 10.77 8.63 2.91
N GLN A 157 9.92 9.64 3.12
CA GLN A 157 10.37 10.98 3.46
C GLN A 157 11.29 10.97 4.68
N SER A 158 10.89 10.32 5.77
CA SER A 158 11.71 10.26 7.00
C SER A 158 13.03 9.52 6.78
N SER A 159 13.02 8.45 5.99
CA SER A 159 14.20 7.62 5.73
C SER A 159 15.19 8.28 4.77
N PHE A 160 14.68 9.08 3.84
CA PHE A 160 15.47 9.72 2.78
C PHE A 160 15.65 11.23 2.93
N GLN A 161 15.10 11.85 3.97
CA GLN A 161 15.26 13.29 4.23
C GLN A 161 16.73 13.71 4.25
N SER A 162 17.60 12.90 4.85
CA SER A 162 19.05 13.15 4.92
C SER A 162 19.80 12.96 3.59
N LYS A 163 19.12 12.41 2.57
CA LYS A 163 19.70 12.07 1.26
C LYS A 163 19.31 13.05 0.15
N CYS A 164 18.51 14.07 0.47
CA CYS A 164 18.05 15.09 -0.49
C CYS A 164 17.37 14.49 -1.73
N ILE A 165 16.70 13.35 -1.58
CA ILE A 165 15.94 12.73 -2.68
C ILE A 165 14.76 13.63 -3.02
N ALA A 166 14.56 13.88 -4.31
CA ALA A 166 13.48 14.73 -4.77
C ALA A 166 12.11 14.13 -4.39
N ASP A 167 11.21 14.99 -3.89
CA ASP A 167 9.87 14.58 -3.47
C ASP A 167 9.11 13.79 -4.54
N ARG A 168 9.26 14.23 -5.80
CA ARG A 168 8.71 13.58 -6.98
C ARG A 168 9.12 12.11 -7.09
N GLU A 169 10.37 11.76 -6.78
CA GLU A 169 10.85 10.39 -6.88
C GLU A 169 10.36 9.51 -5.73
N MET A 170 10.18 10.08 -4.54
CA MET A 170 9.53 9.35 -3.44
C MET A 170 8.09 9.00 -3.83
N ARG A 171 7.34 9.92 -4.47
CA ARG A 171 6.00 9.65 -4.98
C ARG A 171 6.00 8.54 -6.04
N PHE A 172 6.94 8.56 -6.98
CA PHE A 172 7.09 7.50 -7.99
C PHE A 172 7.36 6.14 -7.35
N LEU A 173 8.18 6.10 -6.30
CA LEU A 173 8.48 4.86 -5.60
C LEU A 173 7.26 4.30 -4.86
N VAL A 174 6.46 5.16 -4.21
CA VAL A 174 5.18 4.74 -3.59
C VAL A 174 4.22 4.21 -4.64
N LEU A 175 4.07 4.93 -5.76
CA LEU A 175 3.18 4.56 -6.85
C LEU A 175 3.59 3.22 -7.48
N LEU A 176 4.89 3.02 -7.73
CA LEU A 176 5.41 1.75 -8.24
C LEU A 176 5.12 0.58 -7.29
N CYS A 177 5.26 0.79 -5.97
CA CYS A 177 4.93 -0.24 -4.98
C CYS A 177 3.44 -0.60 -5.01
N ALA A 178 2.57 0.38 -5.10
CA ALA A 178 1.13 0.15 -5.21
C ALA A 178 0.78 -0.64 -6.49
N ILE A 179 1.35 -0.26 -7.64
CA ILE A 179 1.13 -0.95 -8.92
C ILE A 179 1.55 -2.42 -8.82
N VAL A 180 2.76 -2.67 -8.32
CA VAL A 180 3.27 -4.04 -8.11
C VAL A 180 2.28 -4.85 -7.30
N VAL A 181 1.86 -4.33 -6.14
CA VAL A 181 0.98 -5.07 -5.22
C VAL A 181 -0.38 -5.34 -5.88
N LEU A 182 -0.98 -4.33 -6.51
CA LEU A 182 -2.27 -4.48 -7.20
C LEU A 182 -2.20 -5.47 -8.38
N CYS A 183 -1.11 -5.45 -9.16
CA CYS A 183 -0.88 -6.43 -10.24
C CYS A 183 -0.80 -7.86 -9.73
N VAL A 184 -0.14 -8.05 -8.59
CA VAL A 184 0.05 -9.37 -8.00
C VAL A 184 -1.23 -9.88 -7.37
N MET A 185 -1.97 -9.02 -6.67
CA MET A 185 -3.22 -9.41 -6.00
C MET A 185 -4.34 -9.73 -7.00
N SER A 186 -4.40 -9.06 -8.16
CA SER A 186 -5.41 -9.30 -9.19
C SER A 186 -5.31 -10.70 -9.84
N GLN A 187 -4.13 -11.33 -9.80
CA GLN A 187 -3.92 -12.69 -10.30
C GLN A 187 -4.57 -13.76 -9.42
N HIS A 188 -4.97 -13.40 -8.19
CA HIS A 188 -5.50 -14.33 -7.21
C HIS A 188 -6.97 -14.05 -6.84
N SER A 189 -7.56 -12.95 -7.31
CA SER A 189 -8.97 -12.59 -7.13
C SER A 189 -9.87 -13.25 -8.20
N ASN A 190 -9.81 -14.58 -8.34
CA ASN A 190 -10.57 -15.31 -9.37
C ASN A 190 -12.10 -15.27 -9.21
N ASP A 191 -12.63 -14.72 -8.12
CA ASP A 191 -14.03 -14.41 -7.91
C ASP A 191 -14.09 -13.59 -6.60
N ASN A 192 -14.76 -12.42 -6.61
CA ASN A 192 -15.46 -11.76 -5.48
C ASN A 192 -15.17 -10.25 -5.32
N VAL A 193 -16.28 -9.49 -5.32
CA VAL A 193 -16.66 -8.35 -4.43
C VAL A 193 -15.75 -7.11 -4.32
N TYR A 194 -14.48 -7.14 -4.69
CA TYR A 194 -13.57 -5.99 -4.52
C TYR A 194 -13.76 -4.89 -5.58
N GLN A 195 -13.29 -3.69 -5.25
CA GLN A 195 -13.20 -2.56 -6.18
C GLN A 195 -12.24 -2.97 -7.31
N GLY A 196 -12.54 -2.59 -8.56
CA GLY A 196 -11.64 -2.90 -9.67
C GLY A 196 -10.27 -2.27 -9.41
N GLU A 197 -9.20 -3.00 -9.65
CA GLU A 197 -7.83 -2.61 -9.31
C GLU A 197 -7.41 -1.30 -10.02
N CYS A 198 -8.00 -1.01 -11.19
CA CYS A 198 -7.83 0.26 -11.88
C CYS A 198 -8.47 1.44 -11.12
N GLU A 199 -9.64 1.25 -10.50
CA GLU A 199 -10.31 2.28 -9.70
C GLU A 199 -9.51 2.51 -8.40
N ARG A 200 -8.98 1.44 -7.78
CA ARG A 200 -8.07 1.55 -6.62
C ARG A 200 -6.81 2.34 -6.99
N LEU A 201 -6.18 2.03 -8.11
CA LEU A 201 -5.00 2.75 -8.59
C LEU A 201 -5.32 4.23 -8.88
N TRP A 202 -6.49 4.54 -9.42
CA TRP A 202 -6.92 5.92 -9.65
C TRP A 202 -6.99 6.71 -8.34
N ASP A 203 -7.65 6.15 -7.33
CA ASP A 203 -7.77 6.77 -6.01
C ASP A 203 -6.39 6.95 -5.35
N ILE A 204 -5.47 6.00 -5.56
CA ILE A 204 -4.06 6.11 -5.11
C ILE A 204 -3.32 7.25 -5.83
N VAL A 205 -3.44 7.37 -7.17
CA VAL A 205 -2.80 8.45 -7.94
C VAL A 205 -3.29 9.81 -7.44
N LEU A 206 -4.60 9.95 -7.22
CA LEU A 206 -5.17 11.14 -6.63
C LEU A 206 -4.59 11.40 -5.24
N LYS A 207 -4.61 10.40 -4.35
CA LYS A 207 -4.07 10.54 -2.99
C LYS A 207 -2.62 10.99 -3.00
N ILE A 208 -1.75 10.33 -3.78
CA ILE A 208 -0.34 10.67 -3.90
C ILE A 208 -0.19 12.11 -4.36
N SER A 209 -0.98 12.59 -5.32
CA SER A 209 -0.87 13.96 -5.85
C SER A 209 -1.15 15.03 -4.78
N HIS A 210 -2.06 14.73 -3.85
CA HIS A 210 -2.47 15.63 -2.76
C HIS A 210 -1.61 15.54 -1.49
N LEU A 211 -0.70 14.56 -1.38
CA LEU A 211 0.17 14.48 -0.21
C LEU A 211 1.09 15.70 -0.17
N LYS A 212 1.14 16.37 0.97
CA LYS A 212 2.01 17.54 1.15
C LYS A 212 3.43 17.12 1.46
N GLU A 213 4.40 17.78 0.83
CA GLU A 213 5.81 17.60 1.14
C GLU A 213 6.10 17.95 2.60
N ASP A 214 5.72 19.16 3.03
CA ASP A 214 5.81 19.58 4.43
C ASP A 214 4.70 18.93 5.28
N ARG A 215 5.12 18.16 6.28
CA ARG A 215 4.25 17.48 7.24
C ARG A 215 3.52 18.45 8.16
N ASN A 216 4.09 19.63 8.43
CA ASN A 216 3.56 20.61 9.36
C ASN A 216 2.70 21.66 8.67
N SER A 217 2.52 21.58 7.35
CA SER A 217 1.73 22.53 6.60
C SER A 217 0.27 22.47 7.01
N GLU A 218 -0.25 23.59 7.50
CA GLU A 218 -1.66 23.78 7.88
C GLU A 218 -2.59 24.11 6.71
N ALA A 219 -2.04 24.30 5.49
CA ALA A 219 -2.86 24.63 4.32
C ALA A 219 -4.01 23.60 4.12
N PRO A 220 -5.17 23.98 3.58
CA PRO A 220 -6.16 22.98 3.22
C PRO A 220 -5.61 22.03 2.13
N VAL A 221 -6.14 20.81 2.08
CA VAL A 221 -5.89 19.90 0.95
C VAL A 221 -6.62 20.47 -0.27
N ASP A 222 -5.91 20.60 -1.39
CA ASP A 222 -6.44 21.14 -2.65
C ASP A 222 -7.23 20.07 -3.41
N VAL A 223 -8.43 19.74 -2.91
CA VAL A 223 -9.28 18.64 -3.41
C VAL A 223 -9.64 18.81 -4.89
N ASP A 224 -9.74 20.06 -5.36
CA ASP A 224 -10.18 20.39 -6.72
C ASP A 224 -9.01 20.44 -7.73
N LEU A 225 -7.78 20.07 -7.32
CA LEU A 225 -6.57 20.11 -8.16
C LEU A 225 -6.33 21.50 -8.79
N THR A 226 -6.59 22.57 -8.03
CA THR A 226 -6.55 23.95 -8.55
C THR A 226 -5.19 24.61 -8.46
N SER A 227 -4.33 24.15 -7.56
CA SER A 227 -2.97 24.65 -7.37
C SER A 227 -2.00 24.05 -8.38
N ASP A 228 -1.07 24.88 -8.86
CA ASP A 228 -0.01 24.44 -9.78
C ASP A 228 0.84 23.31 -9.19
N THR A 229 1.03 23.29 -7.87
CA THR A 229 1.76 22.23 -7.17
C THR A 229 1.03 20.90 -7.24
N THR A 230 -0.25 20.85 -6.87
CA THR A 230 -1.01 19.58 -6.84
C THR A 230 -1.26 19.08 -8.25
N LYS A 231 -1.56 19.97 -9.20
CA LYS A 231 -1.66 19.65 -10.62
C LYS A 231 -0.34 19.13 -11.20
N GLY A 232 0.78 19.81 -10.91
CA GLY A 232 2.10 19.37 -11.35
C GLY A 232 2.49 18.00 -10.78
N ASN A 233 2.10 17.71 -9.53
CA ASN A 233 2.28 16.38 -8.94
C ASN A 233 1.45 15.32 -9.66
N PHE A 234 0.19 15.63 -9.99
CA PHE A 234 -0.70 14.74 -10.74
C PHE A 234 -0.15 14.45 -12.13
N ASP A 235 0.15 15.48 -12.93
CA ASP A 235 0.71 15.36 -14.27
C ASP A 235 2.00 14.52 -14.23
N ALA A 236 2.84 14.74 -13.22
CA ALA A 236 4.04 13.95 -13.01
C ALA A 236 3.79 12.46 -12.77
N GLN A 237 2.74 12.09 -12.02
CA GLN A 237 2.38 10.68 -11.80
C GLN A 237 1.86 10.04 -13.08
N ILE A 238 1.02 10.74 -13.85
CA ILE A 238 0.54 10.25 -15.15
C ILE A 238 1.72 10.02 -16.10
N ASP A 239 2.64 10.98 -16.20
CA ASP A 239 3.88 10.83 -17.00
C ASP A 239 4.74 9.64 -16.55
N PHE A 240 4.75 9.32 -15.26
CA PHE A 240 5.45 8.13 -14.74
C PHE A 240 4.77 6.84 -15.18
N LEU A 241 3.44 6.76 -15.09
CA LEU A 241 2.67 5.60 -15.55
C LEU A 241 2.85 5.33 -17.05
N LEU A 242 2.83 6.37 -17.88
CA LEU A 242 3.07 6.25 -19.32
C LEU A 242 4.50 5.79 -19.65
N ARG A 243 5.49 6.14 -18.81
CA ARG A 243 6.86 5.64 -18.97
C ARG A 243 6.97 4.16 -18.64
N LEU A 244 6.17 3.65 -17.70
CA LEU A 244 6.15 2.23 -17.38
C LEU A 244 5.73 1.41 -18.59
N GLU A 245 4.66 1.77 -19.30
CA GLU A 245 4.18 1.07 -20.51
C GLU A 245 5.28 0.78 -21.54
N ASN A 246 6.28 1.66 -21.62
CA ASN A 246 7.37 1.59 -22.60
C ASN A 246 8.60 0.81 -22.13
N LEU A 247 8.58 0.23 -20.92
CA LEU A 247 9.70 -0.55 -20.41
C LEU A 247 9.70 -1.97 -21.02
N PRO A 248 10.77 -2.37 -21.73
CA PRO A 248 10.84 -3.66 -22.43
C PRO A 248 10.94 -4.87 -21.49
N ILE A 249 11.07 -4.64 -20.18
CA ILE A 249 11.29 -5.67 -19.15
C ILE A 249 10.04 -5.87 -18.29
N LEU A 250 8.94 -5.17 -18.57
CA LEU A 250 7.71 -5.39 -17.84
C LEU A 250 7.16 -6.80 -18.09
N GLU A 251 6.77 -7.46 -17.00
CA GLU A 251 5.92 -8.65 -17.06
C GLU A 251 4.62 -8.29 -17.80
N SER A 252 4.15 -9.21 -18.65
CA SER A 252 2.97 -9.00 -19.52
C SER A 252 1.75 -8.47 -18.76
N GLU A 253 1.60 -8.92 -17.53
CA GLU A 253 0.50 -8.65 -16.63
C GLU A 253 0.50 -7.20 -16.15
N MET A 254 1.68 -6.62 -15.89
CA MET A 254 1.79 -5.21 -15.50
C MET A 254 1.47 -4.30 -16.69
N VAL A 255 1.90 -4.67 -17.90
CA VAL A 255 1.53 -3.93 -19.12
C VAL A 255 0.02 -3.99 -19.34
N THR A 256 -0.59 -5.16 -19.23
CA THR A 256 -2.05 -5.32 -19.33
C THR A 256 -2.77 -4.46 -18.30
N PHE A 257 -2.33 -4.48 -17.04
CA PHE A 257 -2.93 -3.68 -15.98
C PHE A 257 -2.83 -2.18 -16.24
N ILE A 258 -1.66 -1.67 -16.65
CA ILE A 258 -1.46 -0.26 -16.98
C ILE A 258 -2.36 0.16 -18.15
N ASN A 259 -2.47 -0.68 -19.20
CA ASN A 259 -3.34 -0.40 -20.33
C ASN A 259 -4.82 -0.36 -19.93
N SER A 260 -5.27 -1.30 -19.10
CA SER A 260 -6.62 -1.29 -18.54
C SER A 260 -6.87 -0.05 -17.68
N PHE A 261 -5.86 0.40 -16.93
CA PHE A 261 -5.95 1.64 -16.17
C PHE A 261 -6.08 2.88 -17.07
N ILE A 262 -5.27 2.97 -18.14
CA ILE A 262 -5.34 4.07 -19.12
C ILE A 262 -6.73 4.10 -19.81
N GLU A 263 -7.28 2.93 -20.15
CA GLU A 263 -8.64 2.84 -20.69
C GLU A 263 -9.70 3.26 -19.66
N HIS A 264 -9.54 2.84 -18.40
CA HIS A 264 -10.42 3.20 -17.29
C HIS A 264 -10.50 4.73 -17.11
N ILE A 265 -9.37 5.42 -17.00
CA ILE A 265 -9.36 6.88 -16.83
C ILE A 265 -9.93 7.62 -18.04
N SER A 266 -9.84 7.03 -19.24
CA SER A 266 -10.37 7.63 -20.47
C SER A 266 -11.89 7.54 -20.56
N THR A 267 -12.50 6.57 -19.86
CA THR A 267 -13.93 6.26 -19.93
C THR A 267 -14.70 6.65 -18.67
N PHE A 268 -14.02 6.69 -17.51
CA PHE A 268 -14.62 6.88 -16.21
C PHE A 268 -14.07 8.14 -15.53
N LYS A 269 -14.96 9.06 -15.15
CA LYS A 269 -14.57 10.35 -14.54
C LYS A 269 -14.79 10.42 -13.03
N GLU A 270 -15.47 9.45 -12.42
CA GLU A 270 -15.84 9.48 -11.00
C GLU A 270 -15.71 8.10 -10.34
N SER A 271 -15.01 8.00 -9.21
CA SER A 271 -14.91 6.78 -8.40
C SER A 271 -16.23 6.54 -7.66
N ARG A 272 -16.85 5.38 -7.88
CA ARG A 272 -18.11 4.99 -7.20
C ARG A 272 -17.85 4.74 -5.72
N THR A 273 -16.63 4.37 -5.39
CA THR A 273 -16.18 4.06 -4.04
C THR A 273 -16.15 5.29 -3.14
N ILE A 274 -15.83 6.47 -3.68
CA ILE A 274 -15.88 7.75 -2.94
C ILE A 274 -17.29 8.03 -2.40
N THR A 275 -18.33 7.80 -3.20
CA THR A 275 -19.72 8.03 -2.73
C THR A 275 -20.11 7.09 -1.59
N ALA A 276 -19.64 5.84 -1.61
CA ALA A 276 -19.84 4.90 -0.51
C ALA A 276 -19.05 5.34 0.74
N TRP A 277 -17.82 5.78 0.55
CA TRP A 277 -16.96 6.30 1.61
C TRP A 277 -17.58 7.50 2.33
N GLU A 278 -18.09 8.49 1.59
CA GLU A 278 -18.75 9.67 2.15
C GLU A 278 -19.90 9.34 3.10
N LYS A 279 -20.58 8.20 2.89
CA LYS A 279 -21.67 7.73 3.76
C LYS A 279 -21.21 7.06 5.05
N ILE A 280 -19.97 6.58 5.10
CA ILE A 280 -19.44 5.80 6.24
C ILE A 280 -18.29 6.48 6.97
N LYS A 281 -17.63 7.48 6.39
CA LYS A 281 -16.41 8.10 6.93
C LYS A 281 -16.56 8.59 8.37
N ASP A 282 -17.71 9.16 8.73
CA ASP A 282 -17.97 9.67 10.08
C ASP A 282 -18.11 8.53 11.09
N LYS A 283 -18.64 7.37 10.66
CA LYS A 283 -18.76 6.16 11.48
C LYS A 283 -17.40 5.52 11.71
N VAL A 284 -16.62 5.40 10.64
CA VAL A 284 -15.23 4.93 10.71
C VAL A 284 -14.43 5.84 11.64
N ALA A 285 -14.53 7.16 11.50
CA ALA A 285 -13.86 8.11 12.38
C ALA A 285 -14.29 7.98 13.85
N LYS A 286 -15.59 7.76 14.10
CA LYS A 286 -16.12 7.52 15.45
C LYS A 286 -15.62 6.21 16.05
N ALA A 287 -15.64 5.12 15.29
CA ALA A 287 -15.20 3.80 15.73
C ALA A 287 -13.69 3.80 16.06
N SER A 288 -12.88 4.40 15.19
CA SER A 288 -11.44 4.52 15.35
C SER A 288 -10.99 5.63 16.32
N LYS A 289 -11.91 6.42 16.86
CA LYS A 289 -11.61 7.61 17.68
C LYS A 289 -10.66 8.59 17.00
N THR A 290 -10.67 8.66 15.67
CA THR A 290 -9.87 9.61 14.89
C THR A 290 -10.61 10.90 14.58
N ILE A 291 -11.76 11.15 15.21
CA ILE A 291 -12.42 12.46 15.17
C ILE A 291 -11.54 13.44 15.93
N ALA A 292 -11.02 14.44 15.23
CA ALA A 292 -10.39 15.62 15.81
C ALA A 292 -11.48 16.63 16.24
#